data_AF-A0A091C6G2-F1
#
_entry.id   AF-A0A091C6G2-F1
#
_cell.length_a   1.000
_cell.length_b   1.000
_cell.length_c   1.000
_cell.angle_alpha   90.00
_cell.angle_beta   90.00
_cell.angle_gamma   90.00
#
_symmetry.space_group_name_H-M   'P 1'
#
loop_
_entity.id
_entity.type
_entity.pdbx_description
1 polymer ?
#
loop_
_entity_poly.entity_id
_entity_poly.type
_entity_poly.pdbx_seq_one_letter_code
_entity_poly.pdbx_strand_id
1 'polypeptide(L)' 'MLETKARAQGGSIVVTLPAEKGTTVFPGKKYLVSYGEDGTIVLVPKIEDPFANVTEGAFYETDVWGDMPAVGKEM' A
#
# COMPACT_ATOMS: atom_id res chain seq x y z
N MET A 1 24.12 2.27 -1.34
CA MET A 1 23.80 1.80 -2.71
C MET A 1 24.40 0.41 -2.86
N LEU A 2 23.57 -0.59 -3.15
CA LEU A 2 23.99 -1.98 -3.28
C LEU A 2 23.85 -2.40 -4.74
N GLU A 3 24.81 -3.18 -5.24
CA GLU A 3 24.78 -3.73 -6.59
C GLU A 3 24.25 -5.16 -6.57
N THR A 4 23.50 -5.52 -7.60
CA THR A 4 23.01 -6.88 -7.80
C THR A 4 22.92 -7.15 -9.30
N LYS A 5 22.99 -8.42 -9.68
CA LYS A 5 22.97 -8.83 -11.08
C LYS A 5 21.69 -9.60 -11.38
N ALA A 6 20.99 -9.19 -12.43
CA ALA A 6 19.87 -9.94 -12.97
C ALA A 6 20.37 -11.27 -13.58
N ARG A 7 19.60 -12.34 -13.42
CA ARG A 7 19.91 -13.66 -13.98
C ARG A 7 18.69 -14.29 -14.63
N ALA A 8 18.92 -15.02 -15.72
CA ALA A 8 17.89 -15.86 -16.31
C ALA A 8 17.71 -17.12 -15.45
N GLN A 9 16.46 -17.43 -15.11
CA GLN A 9 16.09 -18.65 -14.40
C GLN A 9 14.82 -19.22 -15.05
N GLY A 10 14.99 -20.31 -15.81
CA GLY A 10 13.94 -20.80 -16.69
C GLY A 10 13.59 -19.77 -17.78
N GLY A 11 12.30 -19.48 -17.95
CA GLY A 11 11.79 -18.46 -18.88
C GLY A 11 11.63 -17.08 -18.26
N SER A 12 12.27 -16.78 -17.13
CA SER A 12 12.10 -15.53 -16.38
C SER A 12 13.43 -14.87 -16.03
N ILE A 13 13.41 -13.55 -15.87
CA ILE A 13 14.54 -12.78 -15.33
C ILE A 13 14.30 -12.54 -13.84
N VAL A 14 15.27 -12.88 -13.02
CA VAL A 14 15.22 -12.75 -11.56
C VAL A 14 16.31 -11.79 -11.10
N VAL A 15 15.95 -10.86 -10.22
CA VAL A 15 16.88 -9.94 -9.55
C VAL A 15 16.86 -10.25 -8.06
N THR A 16 18.02 -10.54 -7.48
CA THR A 16 18.14 -10.70 -6.03
C THR A 16 18.17 -9.32 -5.39
N LEU A 17 17.21 -9.02 -4.52
CA LEU A 17 17.23 -7.80 -3.72
C LEU A 17 18.18 -8.01 -2.53
N PRO A 18 19.34 -7.34 -2.48
CA PRO A 18 20.29 -7.52 -1.39
C PRO A 18 19.70 -6.93 -0.10
N ALA A 19 19.87 -7.62 1.02
CA ALA A 19 19.42 -7.13 2.31
C ALA A 19 20.28 -5.92 2.74
N GLU A 20 19.64 -4.79 2.98
CA GLU A 20 20.28 -3.62 3.58
C GLU A 20 19.91 -3.55 5.07
N LYS A 21 20.81 -3.00 5.90
CA LYS A 21 20.62 -2.93 7.35
C LYS A 21 19.37 -2.10 7.67
N GLY A 22 18.34 -2.74 8.23
CA GLY A 22 17.05 -2.12 8.55
C GLY A 22 15.95 -2.35 7.50
N THR A 23 16.27 -2.99 6.37
CA THR A 23 15.31 -3.29 5.30
C THR A 23 14.94 -4.77 5.31
N THR A 24 13.69 -5.08 5.64
CA THR A 24 13.18 -6.45 5.60
C THR A 24 12.44 -6.70 4.28
N VAL A 25 13.07 -7.46 3.39
CA VAL A 25 12.40 -7.99 2.20
C VAL A 25 11.73 -9.30 2.59
N PHE A 26 10.40 -9.28 2.75
CA PHE A 26 9.65 -10.47 3.14
C PHE A 26 9.47 -11.42 1.95
N PRO A 27 9.79 -12.72 2.10
CA PRO A 27 9.47 -13.71 1.07
C PRO A 27 7.96 -13.77 0.84
N GLY A 28 7.54 -13.85 -0.43
CA GLY A 28 6.13 -13.91 -0.81
C GLY A 28 5.39 -12.56 -0.89
N LYS A 29 6.04 -11.44 -0.54
CA LYS A 29 5.44 -10.10 -0.71
C LYS A 29 5.29 -9.78 -2.20
N LYS A 30 4.10 -9.32 -2.59
CA LYS A 30 3.80 -8.90 -3.97
C LYS A 30 4.20 -7.44 -4.18
N TYR A 31 4.70 -7.15 -5.37
CA TYR A 31 5.08 -5.79 -5.77
C TYR A 31 4.37 -5.45 -7.08
N LEU A 32 3.99 -4.18 -7.22
CA LEU A 32 3.66 -3.57 -8.51
C LEU A 32 4.98 -3.21 -9.20
N VAL A 33 5.09 -3.55 -10.48
CA VAL A 33 6.27 -3.28 -11.30
C VAL A 33 5.93 -2.15 -12.26
N SER A 34 6.74 -1.09 -12.26
CA SER A 34 6.64 0.00 -13.22
C SER A 34 7.97 0.16 -13.95
N TYR A 35 7.90 0.46 -15.24
CA TYR A 35 9.05 0.68 -16.12
C TYR A 35 9.09 2.16 -16.51
N GLY A 36 10.19 2.82 -16.17
CA GLY A 36 10.51 4.16 -16.64
C GLY A 36 11.08 4.13 -18.07
N GLU A 37 10.97 5.26 -18.77
CA GLU A 37 11.49 5.42 -20.14
C GLU A 37 13.02 5.34 -20.21
N ASP A 38 13.70 5.61 -19.11
CA ASP A 38 15.15 5.52 -18.91
C ASP A 38 15.63 4.10 -18.61
N GLY A 39 14.73 3.11 -18.58
CA GLY A 39 15.02 1.74 -18.19
C GLY A 39 15.03 1.52 -16.67
N THR A 40 14.65 2.51 -15.87
CA THR A 40 14.49 2.35 -14.42
C THR A 40 13.32 1.42 -14.13
N ILE A 41 13.52 0.47 -13.21
CA ILE A 41 12.47 -0.44 -12.73
C ILE A 41 12.12 -0.03 -11.31
N VAL A 42 10.86 0.31 -11.08
CA VAL A 42 10.34 0.64 -9.74
C VAL A 42 9.50 -0.52 -9.23
N LEU A 43 9.82 -0.99 -8.03
CA LEU A 43 9.08 -2.02 -7.30
C LEU A 43 8.34 -1.39 -6.12
N VAL A 44 7.02 -1.31 -6.19
CA VAL A 44 6.20 -0.77 -5.10
C VAL A 44 5.52 -1.91 -4.36
N PRO A 45 5.74 -2.09 -3.04
CA PRO A 45 5.08 -3.16 -2.30
C PRO A 45 3.56 -2.98 -2.36
N LYS A 46 2.85 -4.03 -2.78
CA LYS A 46 1.39 -4.01 -2.74
C LYS A 46 0.96 -4.12 -1.28
N ILE A 47 0.25 -3.10 -0.80
CA ILE A 47 -0.47 -3.17 0.48
C ILE A 47 -1.74 -3.98 0.30
N GLU A 48 -2.13 -4.70 1.33
CA GLU A 48 -3.45 -5.32 1.37
C GLU A 48 -4.50 -4.23 1.51
N ASP A 49 -5.66 -4.42 0.85
CA ASP A 49 -6.73 -3.45 0.92
C ASP A 49 -7.30 -3.43 2.35
N PRO A 50 -7.14 -2.32 3.09
CA PRO A 50 -7.62 -2.23 4.47
C PRO A 50 -9.15 -2.26 4.56
N PHE A 51 -9.85 -2.09 3.45
CA PHE A 51 -11.31 -2.13 3.36
C PHE A 51 -11.85 -3.46 2.81
N ALA A 52 -11.01 -4.44 2.49
CA ALA A 52 -11.46 -5.69 1.87
C ALA A 52 -12.47 -6.49 2.73
N ASN A 53 -12.43 -6.32 4.06
CA ASN A 53 -13.25 -7.06 5.02
C ASN A 53 -14.14 -6.15 5.87
N VAL A 54 -14.43 -4.93 5.42
CA VAL A 54 -15.21 -3.98 6.21
C VAL A 54 -16.66 -4.00 5.76
N THR A 55 -17.57 -3.94 6.73
CA THR A 55 -19.00 -3.83 6.45
C THR A 55 -19.33 -2.40 6.03
N GLU A 56 -20.25 -2.24 5.08
CA GLU A 56 -20.81 -0.94 4.75
C GLU A 56 -21.31 -0.26 6.03
N GLY A 57 -20.89 0.98 6.29
CA GLY A 57 -21.21 1.67 7.54
C GLY A 57 -20.10 1.68 8.60
N ALA A 58 -19.06 0.84 8.50
CA ALA A 58 -18.10 0.60 9.59
C ALA A 58 -17.23 1.81 10.01
N PHE A 59 -17.10 2.83 9.15
CA PHE A 59 -16.30 4.04 9.42
C PHE A 59 -17.13 5.32 9.44
N TYR A 60 -18.46 5.21 9.42
CA TYR A 60 -19.31 6.37 9.61
C TYR A 60 -19.33 6.69 11.11
N GLU A 61 -18.93 7.91 11.47
CA GLU A 61 -19.19 8.41 12.82
C GLU A 61 -20.70 8.55 13.02
N THR A 62 -21.17 8.19 14.21
CA THR A 62 -22.55 8.42 14.61
C THR A 62 -22.84 9.92 14.53
N ASP A 63 -23.88 10.28 13.80
CA ASP A 63 -24.26 11.67 13.61
C ASP A 63 -24.68 12.29 14.96
N VAL A 64 -23.80 13.09 15.56
CA VAL A 64 -23.94 13.63 16.94
C VAL A 64 -24.98 14.75 17.05
N TRP A 65 -25.70 15.06 15.97
CA TRP A 65 -26.67 16.15 15.91
C TRP A 65 -28.02 15.82 16.55
N GLY A 66 -28.28 14.56 16.91
CA GLY A 66 -29.55 14.12 17.51
C GLY A 66 -29.85 14.72 18.88
N ASP A 67 -28.83 15.11 19.64
CA ASP A 67 -28.95 15.66 21.00
C ASP A 67 -28.76 17.18 21.07
N MET A 68 -28.60 17.87 19.93
CA MET A 68 -28.48 19.33 19.94
C MET A 68 -29.87 19.96 20.08
N PRO A 69 -30.18 20.65 21.20
CA PRO A 69 -31.45 21.36 21.31
C PRO A 69 -31.51 22.46 20.25
N ALA A 70 -32.66 22.62 19.59
CA ALA A 70 -32.92 23.73 18.69
C ALA A 70 -32.98 25.05 19.49
N VAL A 71 -31.83 25.63 19.80
CA VAL A 71 -31.72 26.96 20.43
C VAL A 71 -31.77 28.03 19.35
N GLY A 72 -32.97 28.26 18.83
CA GLY A 72 -33.33 29.43 18.03
C GLY A 72 -34.52 30.12 18.67
N LYS A 73 -34.27 31.07 19.58
CA LYS A 73 -35.31 31.99 20.08
C LYS A 73 -35.25 33.25 19.23
N GLU A 74 -35.82 33.19 18.03
CA GLU A 74 -36.13 34.40 17.28
C GLU A 74 -37.43 34.99 17.87
N MET A 75 -37.34 36.26 18.28
CA MET A 75 -38.40 37.02 18.96
C MET A 75 -39.54 37.41 18.02
#